data_AF-A0A1N6IXK9-F1
#
_entry.id   AF-A0A1N6IXK9-F1
#
_cell.length_a   1.000
_cell.length_b   1.000
_cell.length_c   1.000
_cell.angle_alpha   90.00
_cell.angle_beta   90.00
_cell.angle_gamma   90.00
#
_symmetry.space_group_name_H-M   'P 1'
#
loop_
_entity.id
_entity.type
_entity.pdbx_description
1 polymer ?
#
loop_
_entity_poly.entity_id
_entity_poly.type
_entity_poly.pdbx_seq_one_letter_code
_entity_poly.pdbx_strand_id
1 'polypeptide(L)'
;MQMSLPELSAELAPPARVEPCRALWCAVLWEGWCNAHGRGAGLGPVARAQAAAWIGSRDFHMVCALAGIDGEALQALWQAGIGAARVAERPEFAAGAA
;
A
#
# COMPACT_ATOMS: atom_id res chain seq x y z
N MET A 1 28.25 -26.99 -19.32
CA MET A 1 28.52 -25.84 -18.43
C MET A 1 27.39 -25.79 -17.40
N GLN A 2 27.52 -26.55 -16.31
CA GLN A 2 26.54 -26.56 -15.21
C GLN A 2 26.99 -25.52 -14.20
N MET A 3 26.18 -24.50 -13.96
CA MET A 3 26.39 -23.62 -12.81
C MET A 3 25.86 -24.34 -11.57
N SER A 4 26.74 -24.52 -10.60
CA SER A 4 26.38 -25.12 -9.31
C SER A 4 25.46 -24.18 -8.54
N LEU A 5 24.41 -24.73 -7.92
CA LEU A 5 23.39 -24.04 -7.12
C LEU A 5 23.86 -23.18 -5.91
N PRO A 6 25.04 -23.35 -5.27
CA PRO A 6 25.37 -22.54 -4.09
C PRO A 6 25.72 -21.08 -4.39
N GLU A 7 26.04 -20.72 -5.64
CA GLU A 7 26.32 -19.30 -5.99
C GLU A 7 25.03 -18.47 -6.07
N LEU A 8 23.92 -19.07 -6.49
CA LEU A 8 22.62 -18.41 -6.56
C LEU A 8 22.09 -18.02 -5.17
N SER A 9 22.43 -18.81 -4.14
CA SER A 9 22.00 -18.57 -2.75
C SER A 9 22.75 -17.42 -2.07
N ALA A 10 23.98 -17.11 -2.49
CA ALA A 10 24.75 -16.00 -1.95
C ALA A 10 24.34 -14.65 -2.58
N GLU A 11 23.92 -14.66 -3.85
CA GLU A 11 23.45 -13.49 -4.59
C GLU A 11 22.04 -13.04 -4.15
N LEU A 12 21.27 -13.94 -3.55
CA LEU A 12 19.96 -13.69 -2.96
C LEU A 12 20.00 -13.33 -1.46
N ALA A 13 21.18 -13.20 -0.85
CA ALA A 13 21.28 -12.72 0.52
C ALA A 13 20.77 -11.26 0.58
N PRO A 14 19.61 -10.97 1.22
CA PRO A 14 19.04 -9.63 1.17
C PRO A 14 19.94 -8.65 1.94
N PRO A 15 20.52 -7.61 1.28
CA PRO A 15 21.33 -6.64 1.99
C PRO A 15 20.41 -5.67 2.75
N ALA A 16 20.30 -5.80 4.07
CA ALA A 16 20.02 -4.76 5.09
C ALA A 16 18.94 -3.66 4.84
N ARG A 17 18.09 -3.76 3.82
CA ARG A 17 17.23 -2.66 3.35
C ARG A 17 15.81 -3.16 3.05
N VAL A 18 15.15 -3.69 4.08
CA VAL A 18 13.71 -4.02 4.03
C VAL A 18 12.86 -2.73 4.01
N GLU A 19 13.39 -1.64 4.59
CA GLU A 19 12.69 -0.34 4.68
C GLU A 19 12.36 0.37 3.35
N PRO A 20 13.25 0.48 2.34
CA PRO A 20 12.88 1.16 1.09
C PRO A 20 11.76 0.47 0.32
N CYS A 21 11.62 -0.86 0.45
CA CYS A 21 10.49 -1.58 -0.16
C CYS A 21 9.17 -1.24 0.55
N ARG A 22 9.17 -1.22 1.89
CA ARG A 22 7.99 -0.85 2.66
C ARG A 22 7.58 0.60 2.41
N ALA A 23 8.54 1.53 2.39
CA ALA A 23 8.29 2.95 2.08
C ALA A 23 7.64 3.14 0.70
N LEU A 24 8.11 2.41 -0.32
CA LEU A 24 7.50 2.41 -1.65
C LEU A 24 6.05 1.91 -1.60
N TRP A 25 5.79 0.80 -0.91
CA TRP A 25 4.43 0.26 -0.79
C TRP A 25 3.49 1.17 0.00
N CYS A 26 3.99 1.85 1.03
CA CYS A 26 3.25 2.93 1.71
C CYS A 26 2.90 4.06 0.73
N ALA A 27 3.83 4.47 -0.13
CA ALA A 27 3.57 5.51 -1.13
C ALA A 27 2.53 5.07 -2.18
N VAL A 28 2.62 3.83 -2.67
CA VAL A 28 1.62 3.25 -3.60
C VAL A 28 0.24 3.18 -2.94
N LEU A 29 0.17 2.71 -1.70
CA LEU A 29 -1.07 2.62 -0.95
C LEU A 29 -1.69 3.99 -0.71
N TRP A 30 -0.86 4.97 -0.34
CA TRP A 30 -1.28 6.36 -0.13
C TRP A 30 -1.82 7.00 -1.40
N GLU A 31 -1.15 6.78 -2.53
CA GLU A 31 -1.57 7.25 -3.85
C GLU A 31 -2.92 6.64 -4.24
N GLY A 32 -3.07 5.33 -4.10
CA GLY A 32 -4.34 4.63 -4.34
C GLY A 32 -5.46 5.13 -3.44
N TRP A 33 -5.17 5.36 -2.15
CA TRP A 33 -6.12 5.91 -1.18
C TRP A 33 -6.58 7.33 -1.53
N CYS A 34 -5.67 8.20 -1.94
CA CYS A 34 -5.97 9.56 -2.38
C CYS A 34 -6.86 9.55 -3.63
N ASN A 35 -6.55 8.68 -4.59
CA ASN A 35 -7.35 8.51 -5.80
C ASN A 35 -8.74 7.94 -5.47
N ALA A 36 -8.84 6.99 -4.54
CA ALA A 36 -10.11 6.46 -4.03
C ALA A 36 -10.97 7.47 -3.27
N HIS A 37 -10.44 8.65 -2.95
CA HIS A 37 -11.15 9.78 -2.34
C HIS A 37 -11.26 11.02 -3.26
N GLY A 38 -10.77 10.94 -4.50
CA GLY A 38 -10.82 12.04 -5.45
C GLY A 38 -9.95 13.24 -5.06
N ARG A 39 -8.90 13.03 -4.24
CA ARG A 39 -7.92 14.06 -3.85
C ARG A 39 -8.54 15.36 -3.30
N GLY A 40 -9.70 15.27 -2.63
CA GLY A 40 -10.40 16.42 -2.05
C GLY A 40 -11.38 17.12 -2.99
N ALA A 41 -11.40 16.78 -4.29
CA ALA A 41 -12.41 17.28 -5.24
C ALA A 41 -13.70 16.43 -5.26
N GLY A 42 -13.71 15.31 -4.55
CA GLY A 42 -14.78 14.31 -4.61
C GLY A 42 -14.66 13.41 -5.84
N LEU A 43 -15.41 12.30 -5.84
CA LEU A 43 -15.45 11.35 -6.94
C LEU A 43 -16.78 11.38 -7.67
N GLY A 44 -16.74 11.40 -9.00
CA GLY A 44 -17.90 11.09 -9.83
C GLY A 44 -18.34 9.62 -9.66
N PRO A 45 -19.58 9.27 -10.08
CA PRO A 45 -20.15 7.94 -9.84
C PRO A 45 -19.29 6.78 -10.36
N VAL A 46 -18.75 6.92 -11.59
CA VAL A 46 -17.90 5.90 -12.21
C VAL A 46 -16.60 5.70 -11.44
N ALA A 47 -15.94 6.80 -11.05
CA ALA A 47 -14.69 6.74 -10.30
C ALA A 47 -14.90 6.18 -8.90
N ARG A 48 -16.05 6.46 -8.26
CA ARG A 48 -16.42 5.85 -6.98
C ARG A 48 -16.66 4.35 -7.10
N ALA A 49 -17.28 3.87 -8.17
CA ALA A 49 -17.44 2.44 -8.42
C ALA A 49 -16.09 1.75 -8.66
N GLN A 50 -15.15 2.37 -9.38
CA GLN A 50 -13.80 1.86 -9.56
C GLN A 50 -13.00 1.83 -8.25
N ALA A 51 -13.11 2.88 -7.44
CA ALA A 51 -12.52 2.90 -6.10
C ALA A 51 -13.07 1.79 -5.21
N ALA A 52 -14.39 1.55 -5.24
CA ALA A 52 -15.03 0.44 -4.53
C ALA A 52 -14.59 -0.93 -5.03
N ALA A 53 -14.31 -1.08 -6.32
CA ALA A 53 -13.84 -2.33 -6.90
C ALA A 53 -12.39 -2.64 -6.52
N TRP A 54 -11.57 -1.61 -6.28
CA TRP A 54 -10.20 -1.77 -5.83
C TRP A 54 -10.09 -1.95 -4.31
N ILE A 55 -10.75 -1.11 -3.51
CA ILE A 55 -10.75 -1.21 -2.05
C ILE A 55 -11.45 -2.51 -1.61
N GLY A 56 -10.77 -3.32 -0.81
CA GLY A 56 -11.24 -4.66 -0.41
C GLY A 56 -11.00 -5.76 -1.45
N SER A 57 -10.35 -5.44 -2.57
CA SER A 57 -9.86 -6.46 -3.50
C SER A 57 -8.65 -7.20 -2.93
N ARG A 58 -8.36 -8.39 -3.47
CA ARG A 58 -7.15 -9.15 -3.14
C ARG A 58 -5.88 -8.31 -3.31
N ASP A 59 -5.78 -7.56 -4.40
CA ASP A 59 -4.60 -6.75 -4.70
C ASP A 59 -4.44 -5.61 -3.70
N PHE A 60 -5.54 -5.01 -3.26
CA PHE A 60 -5.52 -4.02 -2.19
C PHE A 60 -4.98 -4.60 -0.88
N HIS A 61 -5.47 -5.77 -0.45
CA HIS A 61 -4.95 -6.41 0.77
C HIS A 61 -3.48 -6.81 0.64
N MET A 62 -3.04 -7.22 -0.56
CA MET A 62 -1.63 -7.51 -0.83
C MET A 62 -0.75 -6.26 -0.67
N VAL A 63 -1.18 -5.11 -1.22
CA VAL A 63 -0.46 -3.84 -1.05
C VAL A 63 -0.43 -3.41 0.42
N CYS A 64 -1.55 -3.57 1.15
CA CYS A 64 -1.59 -3.30 2.59
C CYS A 64 -0.59 -4.15 3.37
N ALA A 65 -0.54 -5.46 3.08
CA ALA A 65 0.41 -6.37 3.71
C ALA A 65 1.87 -5.97 3.43
N LEU A 66 2.17 -5.57 2.18
CA LEU A 66 3.50 -5.10 1.78
C LEU A 66 3.89 -3.76 2.42
N ALA A 67 2.91 -2.92 2.76
CA ALA A 67 3.10 -1.69 3.53
C ALA A 67 3.18 -1.94 5.06
N GLY A 68 2.86 -3.15 5.52
CA GLY A 68 2.75 -3.47 6.95
C GLY A 68 1.52 -2.84 7.61
N ILE A 69 0.42 -2.68 6.87
CA ILE A 69 -0.83 -2.07 7.30
C ILE A 69 -1.95 -3.12 7.26
N ASP A 70 -2.85 -3.06 8.23
CA ASP A 70 -4.05 -3.88 8.25
C ASP A 70 -5.04 -3.40 7.16
N GLY A 71 -5.20 -4.22 6.11
CA GLY A 71 -6.08 -3.92 5.00
C GLY A 71 -7.57 -3.92 5.38
N GLU A 72 -8.01 -4.77 6.31
CA GLU A 72 -9.40 -4.80 6.77
C GLU A 72 -9.76 -3.51 7.53
N ALA A 73 -8.86 -3.09 8.42
CA ALA A 73 -9.01 -1.83 9.14
C ALA A 73 -9.05 -0.63 8.18
N LEU A 74 -8.18 -0.63 7.16
CA LEU A 74 -8.13 0.45 6.18
C LEU A 74 -9.38 0.47 5.28
N GLN A 75 -9.89 -0.70 4.87
CA GLN A 75 -11.15 -0.81 4.16
C GLN A 75 -12.33 -0.29 4.99
N ALA A 76 -12.42 -0.65 6.27
CA ALA A 76 -13.47 -0.17 7.17
C ALA A 76 -13.47 1.37 7.28
N LEU A 77 -12.29 1.99 7.32
CA LEU A 77 -12.16 3.45 7.30
C LEU A 77 -12.68 4.07 6.00
N TRP A 78 -12.42 3.44 4.86
CA TRP A 78 -12.91 3.91 3.57
C TRP A 78 -14.43 3.85 3.49
N GLN A 79 -15.02 2.73 3.96
CA GLN A 79 -16.47 2.55 4.04
C GLN A 79 -17.14 3.54 4.99
N ALA A 80 -16.47 3.88 6.10
CA ALA A 80 -16.90 4.92 7.03
C ALA A 80 -16.74 6.35 6.49
N GLY A 81 -16.16 6.53 5.29
CA GLY A 81 -15.95 7.83 4.67
C GLY A 81 -14.82 8.64 5.33
N ILE A 82 -13.87 7.99 6.00
CA ILE A 82 -12.69 8.66 6.56
C ILE A 82 -11.74 9.01 5.40
N GLY A 83 -11.69 10.29 5.06
CA GLY A 83 -10.88 10.79 3.97
C GLY A 83 -9.37 10.69 4.19
N ALA A 84 -8.61 10.85 3.10
CA ALA A 84 -7.15 10.82 3.07
C ALA A 84 -6.48 11.69 4.15
N ALA A 85 -6.90 12.95 4.31
CA ALA A 85 -6.30 13.86 5.29
C ALA A 85 -6.24 13.29 6.71
N ARG A 86 -7.29 12.58 7.16
CA ARG A 86 -7.35 11.95 8.49
C ARG A 86 -6.49 10.69 8.61
N VAL A 87 -6.20 10.02 7.49
CA VAL A 87 -5.35 8.82 7.47
C VAL A 87 -3.87 9.19 7.43
N ALA A 88 -3.50 10.29 6.76
CA ALA A 88 -2.13 10.82 6.77
C ALA A 88 -1.61 11.15 8.17
N GLU A 89 -2.51 11.58 9.07
CA GLU A 89 -2.18 11.92 10.45
C GLU A 89 -1.86 10.68 11.29
N ARG A 90 -2.08 9.46 10.77
CA ARG A 90 -1.85 8.23 11.51
C ARG A 90 -0.36 7.81 11.43
N PRO A 91 0.24 7.38 12.56
CA PRO A 91 1.67 7.12 12.65
C PRO A 91 2.16 6.00 11.73
N GLU A 92 1.29 5.04 11.35
CA GLU A 92 1.65 3.97 10.44
C GLU A 92 2.05 4.43 9.02
N PHE A 93 1.58 5.61 8.59
CA PHE A 93 1.93 6.22 7.30
C PHE A 93 3.12 7.19 7.41
N ALA A 94 3.44 7.66 8.62
CA ALA A 94 4.58 8.54 8.88
C ALA A 94 5.92 7.77 8.98
N ALA A 95 5.88 6.49 9.33
CA ALA A 95 7.04 5.67 9.66
C ALA A 95 7.82 5.09 8.47
N GLY A 96 7.81 5.72 7.29
CA GLY A 96 8.51 5.27 6.09
C GLY A 96 9.57 6.23 5.53
N ALA A 97 9.89 7.30 6.26
CA ALA A 97 10.75 8.41 5.79
C ALA A 97 12.09 8.55 6.53
N ALA A 98 12.55 7.52 7.27
CA ALA A 98 13.83 7.54 7.99
C ALA A 98 14.85 6.59 7.36
#